data_AF-A0A9D4J6G7-F1
#
_entry.id   AF-A0A9D4J6G7-F1
#
_cell.length_a   1.000
_cell.length_b   1.000
_cell.length_c   1.000
_cell.angle_alpha   90.00
_cell.angle_beta   90.00
_cell.angle_gamma   90.00
#
_symmetry.space_group_name_H-M   'P 1'
#
loop_
_entity.id
_entity.type
_entity.pdbx_description
1 polymer ?
#
loop_
_entity_poly.entity_id
_entity_poly.type
_entity_poly.pdbx_seq_one_letter_code
_entity_poly.pdbx_strand_id
1 'polypeptide(L)'
;MYAENNDHDYFEVTHEENFLKQTKITEITTDECCELEVLTRGQNTSDRWFEERGKRIQSSNYHRICTATEKANLAALALSFQCQK
;
A
#
# COMPACT_ATOMS: atom_id res chain seq x y z
N MET A 1 9.76 45.89 -6.45
CA MET A 1 8.75 45.06 -5.76
C MET A 1 8.69 43.75 -6.52
N TYR A 2 9.25 42.67 -5.97
CA TYR A 2 9.00 41.34 -6.50
C TYR A 2 7.76 40.83 -5.78
N ALA A 3 6.65 40.68 -6.50
CA ALA A 3 5.50 39.96 -5.98
C ALA A 3 5.92 38.48 -5.89
N GLU A 4 5.95 37.96 -4.67
CA GLU A 4 6.18 36.55 -4.38
C GLU A 4 5.02 35.74 -4.98
N ASN A 5 5.22 35.20 -6.18
CA ASN A 5 4.35 34.17 -6.77
C ASN A 5 4.57 32.83 -6.04
N ASN A 6 4.37 32.80 -4.73
CA ASN A 6 4.02 31.58 -4.01
C ASN A 6 2.50 31.50 -4.01
N ASP A 7 1.91 31.34 -5.20
CA ASP A 7 0.51 30.95 -5.26
C ASP A 7 0.45 29.50 -4.79
N HIS A 8 -0.36 29.28 -3.79
CA HIS A 8 -0.18 28.15 -2.92
C HIS A 8 -0.85 26.91 -3.52
N ASP A 9 -0.04 25.98 -4.04
CA ASP A 9 -0.45 24.64 -4.52
C ASP A 9 -1.03 23.73 -3.41
N TYR A 10 -1.48 24.29 -2.28
CA TYR A 10 -2.08 23.56 -1.15
C TYR A 10 -3.33 22.74 -1.54
N PHE A 11 -3.89 22.98 -2.73
CA PHE A 11 -5.03 22.24 -3.27
C PHE A 11 -4.73 21.38 -4.51
N GLU A 12 -3.49 21.39 -5.03
CA GLU A 12 -3.15 20.54 -6.19
C GLU A 12 -3.04 19.05 -5.81
N VAL A 13 -2.64 18.77 -4.56
CA VAL A 13 -2.50 17.40 -4.07
C VAL A 13 -3.27 17.26 -2.77
N THR A 14 -4.23 16.34 -2.77
CA THR A 14 -5.00 16.04 -1.56
C THR A 14 -4.09 15.48 -0.47
N HIS A 15 -4.46 15.67 0.80
CA HIS A 15 -3.71 15.10 1.91
C HIS A 15 -3.60 13.57 1.80
N GLU A 16 -4.63 12.94 1.26
CA GLU A 16 -4.69 11.50 1.00
C GLU A 16 -3.65 11.06 -0.02
N GLU A 17 -3.54 11.76 -1.15
CA GLU A 17 -2.54 11.47 -2.18
C GLU A 17 -1.11 11.68 -1.66
N ASN A 18 -0.89 12.69 -0.83
CA ASN A 18 0.40 12.90 -0.17
C ASN A 18 0.75 11.74 0.76
N PHE A 19 -0.21 11.26 1.56
CA PHE A 19 -0.03 10.10 2.42
C PHE A 19 0.28 8.84 1.61
N LEU A 20 -0.44 8.60 0.51
CA LEU A 20 -0.25 7.44 -0.36
C LEU A 20 1.12 7.44 -1.05
N LYS A 21 1.59 8.62 -1.50
CA LYS A 21 2.93 8.82 -2.06
C LYS A 21 4.03 8.61 -1.01
N GLN A 22 3.88 9.19 0.18
CA GLN A 22 4.84 9.02 1.28
C GLN A 22 4.94 7.55 1.73
N THR A 23 3.81 6.85 1.77
CA THR A 23 3.73 5.43 2.16
C THR A 23 4.14 4.49 1.02
N LYS A 24 4.43 5.03 -0.17
CA LYS A 24 4.85 4.30 -1.39
C LYS A 24 3.84 3.21 -1.78
N ILE A 25 2.56 3.53 -1.67
CA ILE A 25 1.46 2.63 -2.02
C ILE A 25 1.15 2.71 -3.51
N THR A 26 1.19 3.92 -4.08
CA THR A 26 0.81 4.18 -5.48
C THR A 26 1.97 3.92 -6.45
N GLU A 27 3.18 4.34 -6.07
CA GLU A 27 4.34 4.33 -6.95
C GLU A 27 5.59 3.88 -6.18
N ILE A 28 6.41 3.07 -6.84
CA ILE A 28 7.69 2.58 -6.34
C ILE A 28 8.63 2.57 -7.53
N THR A 29 9.81 3.14 -7.34
CA THR A 29 10.85 3.15 -8.37
C THR A 29 11.54 1.79 -8.47
N THR A 30 12.23 1.55 -9.58
CA THR A 30 12.95 0.27 -9.78
C THR A 30 14.06 0.07 -8.75
N ASP A 31 14.75 1.13 -8.37
CA ASP A 31 15.83 1.07 -7.36
C ASP A 31 15.26 0.69 -5.98
N GLU A 32 14.13 1.27 -5.59
CA GLU A 32 13.43 0.92 -4.35
C GLU A 32 12.90 -0.52 -4.37
N CYS A 33 12.48 -1.03 -5.54
CA CYS A 33 12.11 -2.44 -5.69
C CYS A 33 13.31 -3.36 -5.37
N CYS A 34 14.50 -3.01 -5.84
CA CYS A 34 15.72 -3.76 -5.54
C CYS A 34 16.07 -3.69 -4.05
N GLU A 35 15.97 -2.52 -3.42
CA GLU A 35 16.20 -2.38 -1.98
C GLU A 35 15.21 -3.21 -1.16
N LEU A 36 13.92 -3.18 -1.52
CA LEU A 36 12.89 -3.98 -0.87
C LEU A 36 13.13 -5.48 -1.04
N GLU A 37 13.60 -5.94 -2.20
CA GLU A 37 13.97 -7.35 -2.43
C GLU A 37 15.09 -7.80 -1.47
N VAL A 38 16.13 -6.97 -1.32
CA VAL A 38 17.23 -7.27 -0.39
C VAL A 38 16.74 -7.29 1.06
N LEU A 39 15.96 -6.29 1.47
CA LEU A 39 15.47 -6.16 2.85
C LEU A 39 14.47 -7.25 3.24
N THR A 40 13.72 -7.76 2.27
CA THR A 40 12.67 -8.74 2.51
C THR A 40 13.01 -10.15 2.05
N ARG A 41 14.27 -10.40 1.68
CA ARG A 41 14.77 -11.71 1.25
C ARG A 41 14.54 -12.82 2.28
N GLY A 42 14.49 -12.47 3.57
CA GLY A 42 14.13 -13.39 4.66
C GLY A 42 12.67 -13.85 4.66
N GLN A 43 11.83 -13.30 3.78
CA GLN A 43 10.42 -13.64 3.64
C GLN A 43 9.70 -13.62 4.99
N ASN A 44 9.02 -14.70 5.36
CA ASN A 44 8.25 -14.82 6.61
C ASN A 44 9.08 -14.70 7.91
N THR A 45 10.40 -14.70 7.83
CA THR A 45 11.27 -14.47 9.00
C THR A 45 11.56 -12.98 9.25
N SER A 46 11.20 -12.12 8.30
CA SER A 46 11.38 -10.67 8.38
C SER A 46 10.03 -9.99 8.63
N ASP A 47 9.93 -9.21 9.72
CA ASP A 47 8.72 -8.43 10.01
C ASP A 47 8.36 -7.49 8.85
N ARG A 48 9.38 -6.93 8.17
CA ARG A 48 9.21 -6.07 6.99
C ARG A 48 8.54 -6.77 5.81
N TRP A 49 8.68 -8.08 5.67
CA TRP A 49 7.99 -8.81 4.61
C TRP A 49 6.48 -8.75 4.77
N PHE A 50 5.97 -8.86 6.01
CA PHE A 50 4.55 -8.76 6.28
C PHE A 50 4.03 -7.34 6.06
N GLU A 51 4.76 -6.33 6.52
CA GLU A 51 4.41 -4.92 6.34
C GLU A 51 4.31 -4.54 4.85
N GLU A 52 5.31 -4.93 4.04
CA GLU A 52 5.33 -4.60 2.61
C GLU A 52 4.30 -5.39 1.80
N ARG A 53 3.96 -6.61 2.23
CA ARG A 53 2.89 -7.39 1.62
C ARG A 53 1.50 -6.84 1.96
N GLY A 54 1.31 -6.25 3.15
CA GLY A 54 0.05 -5.62 3.54
C GLY A 54 -0.32 -4.42 2.65
N LYS A 55 0.66 -3.75 2.08
CA LYS A 55 0.47 -2.59 1.20
C LYS A 55 0.13 -2.97 -0.25
N ARG A 56 0.25 -4.25 -0.66
CA ARG A 56 0.27 -4.66 -2.08
C ARG A 56 -0.52 -5.93 -2.37
N ILE A 57 -1.15 -5.97 -3.53
CA ILE A 57 -1.75 -7.19 -4.07
C ILE A 57 -0.64 -8.21 -4.38
N GLN A 58 -0.86 -9.46 -4.00
CA GLN A 58 0.10 -10.54 -4.13
C GLN A 58 -0.38 -11.50 -5.22
N SER A 59 0.54 -12.11 -5.96
CA SER A 59 0.19 -13.13 -6.96
C SER A 59 -0.67 -14.26 -6.36
N SER A 60 -0.36 -14.67 -5.12
CA SER A 60 -1.08 -15.72 -4.40
C SER A 60 -2.52 -15.37 -4.02
N ASN A 61 -2.86 -14.07 -3.90
CA ASN A 61 -4.22 -13.62 -3.55
C ASN A 61 -4.95 -12.96 -4.73
N TYR A 62 -4.25 -12.68 -5.83
CA TYR A 62 -4.79 -12.02 -7.02
C TYR A 62 -6.05 -12.70 -7.56
N HIS A 63 -5.99 -14.01 -7.83
CA HIS A 63 -7.14 -14.74 -8.34
C HIS A 63 -8.35 -14.66 -7.39
N ARG A 64 -8.10 -14.71 -6.07
CA ARG A 64 -9.15 -14.62 -5.06
C ARG A 64 -9.79 -13.22 -4.99
N ILE A 65 -8.99 -12.18 -5.24
CA ILE A 65 -9.48 -10.80 -5.35
C ILE A 65 -10.32 -10.64 -6.63
N CYS A 66 -9.85 -11.14 -7.77
CA CYS A 66 -10.56 -11.02 -9.04
C CYS A 66 -11.86 -11.82 -9.09
N THR A 67 -11.95 -12.93 -8.36
CA THR A 67 -13.13 -13.80 -8.30
C THR A 67 -14.02 -13.55 -7.08
N ALA A 68 -13.70 -12.51 -6.29
CA ALA A 68 -14.52 -12.12 -5.15
C ALA A 68 -15.92 -11.71 -5.64
N THR A 69 -16.90 -12.57 -5.40
CA THR A 69 -18.34 -12.30 -5.61
C THR A 69 -18.96 -11.86 -4.30
N GLU A 70 -20.21 -11.37 -4.29
CA GLU A 70 -20.93 -10.96 -3.07
C GLU A 70 -21.02 -12.07 -1.99
N LYS A 71 -20.92 -13.35 -2.37
CA LYS A 71 -20.82 -14.48 -1.42
C LYS A 71 -19.46 -14.56 -0.71
N ALA A 72 -18.41 -14.01 -1.30
CA ALA A 72 -17.07 -13.81 -0.71
C ALA A 72 -16.97 -12.40 -0.12
N ASN A 73 -17.95 -12.03 0.70
CA ASN A 73 -18.11 -10.71 1.29
C ASN A 73 -16.86 -10.32 2.09
N LEU A 74 -16.03 -9.43 1.52
CA LEU A 74 -14.78 -8.99 2.12
C LEU A 74 -14.99 -8.34 3.51
N ALA A 75 -16.17 -7.76 3.76
CA ALA A 75 -16.54 -7.26 5.08
C ALA A 75 -16.69 -8.40 6.10
N ALA A 76 -17.31 -9.52 5.72
CA ALA A 76 -17.42 -10.70 6.59
C ALA A 76 -16.06 -11.37 6.81
N LEU A 77 -15.20 -11.38 5.79
CA LEU A 77 -13.82 -11.87 5.92
C LEU A 77 -12.99 -10.97 6.85
N ALA A 78 -13.09 -9.64 6.73
CA ALA A 78 -12.40 -8.69 7.61
C ALA A 78 -12.82 -8.84 9.07
N LEU A 79 -14.11 -9.09 9.33
CA LEU A 79 -14.63 -9.39 10.67
C LEU A 79 -14.11 -10.74 11.20
N SER A 80 -13.90 -11.74 10.34
CA SER A 80 -13.37 -13.06 10.76
C SER A 80 -11.93 -13.02 11.29
N PHE A 81 -11.12 -12.05 10.83
CA PHE A 81 -9.75 -11.84 11.33
C PHE A 81 -9.67 -11.06 12.65
N GLN A 82 -10.75 -10.39 13.06
CA GLN A 82 -10.79 -9.65 14.33
C GLN A 82 -11.13 -10.55 15.53
N CYS A 83 -11.65 -11.75 15.29
CA CYS A 83 -12.06 -12.72 16.32
C CYS A 83 -11.13 -13.95 16.31
N GLN A 84 -9.82 -13.73 16.45
CA GLN A 84 -8.89 -14.77 16.88
C GLN A 84 -8.07 -14.21 18.05
N LYS A 85 -8.64 -14.33 19.26
CA LYS A 85 -7.95 -14.24 20.54
C LYS A 85 -8.26 -15.48 21.34
#